data_AF-A0A3C1P6Y9-F1
#
_entry.id   AF-A0A3C1P6Y9-F1
#
_cell.length_a   1.000
_cell.length_b   1.000
_cell.length_c   1.000
_cell.angle_alpha   90.00
_cell.angle_beta   90.00
_cell.angle_gamma   90.00
#
_symmetry.space_group_name_H-M   'P 1'
#
loop_
_entity.id
_entity.type
_entity.pdbx_description
1 polymer ?
#
loop_
_entity_poly.entity_id
_entity_poly.type
_entity_poly.pdbx_seq_one_letter_code
_entity_poly.pdbx_strand_id
1 'polypeptide(L)' 'MTVEAVVANRPFEFEGTTYYFCAMGCRKAFEKDPASFITREVAC' A
#
# COMPACT_ATOMS: atom_id res chain seq x y z
N MET A 1 -2.57 6.71 -12.71
CA MET A 1 -1.91 5.39 -12.69
C MET A 1 -2.71 4.50 -11.74
N THR A 2 -3.59 3.67 -12.27
CA THR A 2 -4.49 2.80 -11.50
C THR A 2 -3.80 1.46 -11.27
N VAL A 3 -3.51 1.13 -10.01
CA VAL A 3 -3.02 -0.21 -9.65
C VAL A 3 -4.23 -1.14 -9.60
N GLU A 4 -4.26 -2.12 -10.48
CA GLU A 4 -5.37 -3.08 -10.55
C GLU A 4 -5.31 -4.05 -9.36
N ALA A 5 -6.47 -4.36 -8.79
CA ALA A 5 -6.63 -5.26 -7.65
C ALA A 5 -6.50 -6.73 -8.08
N VAL A 6 -5.32 -7.14 -8.54
CA VAL A 6 -5.01 -8.53 -8.88
C VAL A 6 -4.33 -9.24 -7.72
N VAL A 7 -4.53 -10.55 -7.58
CA VAL A 7 -3.92 -11.38 -6.51
C VAL A 7 -2.39 -11.27 -6.51
N ALA A 8 -1.79 -11.03 -7.69
CA ALA A 8 -0.36 -10.76 -7.86
C ALA A 8 0.11 -9.49 -7.09
N ASN A 9 -0.79 -8.52 -6.90
CA ASN A 9 -0.51 -7.25 -6.22
C ASN A 9 -0.68 -7.32 -4.70
N ARG A 10 -0.68 -8.52 -4.09
CA ARG A 10 -0.54 -8.73 -2.64
C ARG A 10 -1.36 -7.73 -1.79
N PRO A 11 -2.69 -7.83 -1.81
CA PRO A 11 -3.55 -6.92 -1.06
C PRO A 11 -3.22 -6.93 0.44
N PHE A 12 -3.26 -5.76 1.06
CA PHE A 12 -3.07 -5.57 2.50
C PHE A 12 -4.14 -4.63 3.01
N GLU A 13 -4.91 -5.08 3.99
CA GLU A 13 -5.91 -4.24 4.64
C GLU A 13 -5.25 -3.46 5.78
N PHE A 14 -5.29 -2.13 5.69
CA PHE A 14 -4.79 -1.22 6.72
C PHE A 14 -5.80 -0.09 6.92
N GLU A 15 -6.25 0.11 8.16
CA GLU A 15 -7.25 1.13 8.51
C GLU A 15 -8.52 1.12 7.64
N GLY A 16 -8.99 -0.08 7.27
CA GLY A 16 -10.18 -0.23 6.41
C GLY A 16 -9.94 0.12 4.94
N THR A 17 -8.69 0.38 4.53
CA THR A 17 -8.29 0.58 3.15
C THR A 17 -7.46 -0.61 2.66
N THR A 18 -7.80 -1.16 1.49
CA THR A 18 -7.01 -2.20 0.85
C THR A 18 -5.90 -1.58 -0.01
N TYR A 19 -4.66 -1.78 0.40
CA TYR A 19 -3.47 -1.36 -0.33
C TYR A 19 -2.92 -2.50 -1.19
N TYR A 20 -2.39 -2.16 -2.36
CA TYR A 20 -1.86 -3.10 -3.34
C TYR A 20 -0.37 -2.83 -3.58
N PHE A 21 0.45 -3.87 -3.55
CA PHE A 21 1.90 -3.79 -3.71
C PHE A 21 2.36 -4.66 -4.87
N CYS A 22 3.14 -4.06 -5.79
CA CYS A 22 3.74 -4.78 -6.90
C CYS A 22 4.84 -5.78 -6.46
N ALA A 23 5.38 -5.63 -5.25
CA ALA A 23 6.49 -6.44 -4.76
C ALA A 23 6.35 -6.82 -3.27
N MET A 24 6.90 -7.99 -2.91
CA MET A 24 7.02 -8.44 -1.51
C MET A 24 7.80 -7.43 -0.64
N GLY A 25 8.85 -6.81 -1.20
CA GLY A 25 9.67 -5.83 -0.48
C GLY A 25 8.87 -4.60 -0.08
N CYS A 26 8.04 -4.07 -0.99
CA CYS A 26 7.15 -2.94 -0.73
C CYS A 26 6.12 -3.29 0.35
N ARG A 27 5.52 -4.48 0.29
CA ARG A 27 4.59 -4.92 1.33
C ARG A 27 5.27 -5.02 2.71
N LYS A 28 6.47 -5.60 2.79
CA LYS A 28 7.20 -5.71 4.08
C LYS A 28 7.62 -4.35 4.63
N ALA A 29 8.01 -3.42 3.77
CA ALA A 29 8.33 -2.06 4.18
C ALA A 29 7.08 -1.35 4.72
N PHE A 30 5.95 -1.50 4.01
CA PHE A 30 4.66 -0.96 4.44
C PHE A 30 4.15 -1.57 5.74
N GLU A 31 4.33 -2.88 5.96
CA GLU A 31 3.97 -3.52 7.23
C GLU A 31 4.83 -3.02 8.40
N LYS A 32 6.11 -2.71 8.15
CA LYS A 32 7.01 -2.16 9.17
C LYS A 32 6.66 -0.74 9.55
N ASP A 33 6.36 0.11 8.56
CA ASP A 33 6.21 1.55 8.79
C ASP A 33 5.10 2.15 7.91
N PRO A 34 3.83 1.72 8.07
CA PRO A 34 2.74 2.10 7.17
C PRO A 34 2.51 3.61 7.19
N ALA A 35 2.65 4.26 8.35
CA ALA A 35 2.48 5.70 8.52
C ALA A 35 3.40 6.54 7.61
N SER A 36 4.63 6.06 7.35
CA SER A 36 5.57 6.73 6.45
C SER A 36 5.19 6.62 4.96
N PHE A 37 4.49 5.55 4.57
CA PHE A 37 4.03 5.34 3.19
C PHE A 37 2.66 5.95 2.91
N ILE A 38 1.82 6.05 3.94
CA ILE A 38 0.50 6.68 3.88
C ILE A 38 0.61 8.17 4.23
N THR A 39 1.80 8.77 4.13
CA THR A 39 1.94 10.23 4.26
C THR A 39 1.13 10.88 3.13
N ARG A 40 -0.10 11.23 3.48
CA ARG A 40 -1.02 11.91 2.58
C ARG A 40 -0.65 13.38 2.61
N GLU A 41 0.48 13.70 2.00
CA GLU A 41 0.68 15.05 1.48
C GLU A 41 -0.01 15.12 0.12
N VAL A 42 -1.34 15.05 0.16
CA VAL A 42 -2.15 15.83 -0.79
C VAL A 42 -2.45 17.13 -0.05
N ALA A 43 -1.41 17.95 0.13
CA ALA A 43 -1.64 19.37 0.32
C ALA A 43 -2.09 19.91 -1.04
N CYS A 44 -3.18 20.69 -0.99
CA CYS A 44 -3.94 21.25 -2.09
C CYS A 44 -3.11 21.82 -3.25
#